data_AF-A0A3Q3WLR2-F1
#
_entry.id   AF-A0A3Q3WLR2-F1
#
_cell.length_a   1.000
_cell.length_b   1.000
_cell.length_c   1.000
_cell.angle_alpha   90.00
_cell.angle_beta   90.00
_cell.angle_gamma   90.00
#
_symmetry.space_group_name_H-M   'P 1'
#
loop_
_entity.id
_entity.type
_entity.pdbx_description
1 polymer ?
#
loop_
_entity_poly.entity_id
_entity_poly.type
_entity_poly.pdbx_seq_one_letter_code
_entity_poly.pdbx_strand_id
1 'polypeptide(L)'
;GRSLKRSWVFPGTLWCGAGSKAVRYDQLGFFMGADRCCREHDHCQHTIAGLTAKYGFFNRKLYTISHCDCDQRFRECLHAANDTISNLVGSSFFNVLKVPCFELKQQNQCTLRHSWGIHAATKLLTEKVE
;
A
#
# COMPACT_ATOMS: atom_id res chain seq x y z
N GLY A 1 1.46 -4.56 -26.91
CA GLY A 1 2.54 -5.02 -26.01
C GLY A 1 2.07 -4.93 -24.58
N ARG A 2 1.87 -6.06 -23.91
CA ARG A 2 1.54 -6.11 -22.48
C ARG A 2 2.83 -6.49 -21.77
N SER A 3 3.50 -5.51 -21.16
CA SER A 3 4.72 -5.74 -20.39
C SER A 3 4.39 -6.76 -19.30
N LEU A 4 4.91 -7.98 -19.44
CA LEU A 4 4.88 -8.98 -18.38
C LEU A 4 5.92 -8.53 -17.34
N LYS A 5 5.62 -7.47 -16.59
CA LYS A 5 6.32 -7.25 -15.32
C LYS A 5 6.11 -8.53 -14.53
N ARG A 6 7.19 -9.27 -14.31
CA ARG A 6 7.16 -10.55 -13.62
C ARG A 6 6.69 -10.28 -12.18
N SER A 7 5.39 -10.35 -11.94
CA SER A 7 4.82 -10.12 -10.60
C SER A 7 5.44 -11.13 -9.66
N TRP A 8 6.27 -10.64 -8.74
CA TRP A 8 6.80 -11.45 -7.67
C TRP A 8 5.65 -11.62 -6.69
N VAL A 9 4.97 -12.76 -6.72
CA VAL A 9 3.89 -13.13 -5.80
C VAL A 9 4.26 -14.44 -5.12
N PHE A 10 4.03 -14.51 -3.80
CA PHE A 10 4.35 -15.65 -2.96
C PHE A 10 3.74 -16.94 -3.52
N PRO A 11 4.53 -18.01 -3.73
CA PRO A 11 4.00 -19.26 -4.27
C PRO A 11 2.80 -19.77 -3.47
N GLY A 12 1.73 -20.15 -4.17
CA GLY A 12 0.46 -20.56 -3.52
C GLY A 12 -0.45 -19.41 -3.10
N THR A 13 -0.08 -18.16 -3.37
CA THR A 13 -0.92 -16.96 -3.21
C THR A 13 -1.11 -16.26 -4.56
N LEU A 14 -2.10 -15.39 -4.68
CA LEU A 14 -2.35 -14.57 -5.86
C LEU A 14 -2.09 -13.09 -5.61
N TRP A 15 -2.13 -12.63 -4.37
CA TRP A 15 -2.08 -11.22 -3.95
C TRP A 15 -0.84 -10.87 -3.11
N CYS A 16 -0.19 -11.84 -2.46
CA CYS A 16 0.95 -11.53 -1.60
C CYS A 16 2.23 -11.24 -2.39
N GLY A 17 2.43 -9.98 -2.82
CA GLY A 17 3.68 -9.53 -3.41
C GLY A 17 3.58 -8.27 -4.28
N ALA A 18 4.48 -8.15 -5.25
CA ALA A 18 4.52 -7.00 -6.17
C ALA A 18 3.43 -7.14 -7.25
N GLY A 19 2.27 -6.54 -6.95
CA GLY A 19 1.05 -6.67 -7.76
C GLY A 19 0.36 -8.02 -7.54
N SER A 20 -0.64 -8.31 -8.37
CA SER A 20 -1.46 -9.52 -8.24
C SER A 20 -1.39 -10.40 -9.49
N LYS A 21 -1.52 -11.72 -9.30
CA LYS A 21 -1.75 -12.73 -10.35
C LYS A 21 -3.23 -13.08 -10.49
N ALA A 22 -4.09 -12.57 -9.63
CA ALA A 22 -5.52 -12.82 -9.70
C ALA A 22 -6.12 -12.15 -10.95
N VAL A 23 -7.03 -12.86 -11.63
CA VAL A 23 -7.81 -12.32 -12.75
C VAL A 23 -9.04 -11.58 -12.22
N ARG A 24 -9.58 -12.03 -11.08
CA ARG A 24 -10.75 -11.44 -10.43
C ARG A 24 -10.49 -11.22 -8.94
N TYR A 25 -11.17 -10.23 -8.38
CA TYR A 25 -11.06 -9.88 -6.97
C TYR A 25 -11.36 -11.05 -6.02
N ASP A 26 -12.34 -11.89 -6.34
CA ASP A 26 -12.78 -13.01 -5.49
C ASP A 26 -11.82 -14.20 -5.49
N GLN A 27 -10.87 -14.26 -6.43
CA GLN A 27 -9.93 -15.37 -6.53
C GLN A 27 -8.90 -15.29 -5.41
N LEU A 28 -8.71 -16.41 -4.73
CA LEU A 28 -7.66 -16.63 -3.76
C LEU A 28 -6.86 -17.87 -4.17
N GLY A 29 -5.58 -17.87 -3.83
CA GLY A 29 -4.69 -19.00 -3.98
C GLY A 29 -4.92 -20.08 -2.92
N PHE A 30 -4.01 -21.04 -2.89
CA PHE A 30 -4.03 -22.16 -1.96
C PHE A 30 -3.97 -21.70 -0.50
N PHE A 31 -3.12 -20.71 -0.20
CA PHE A 31 -2.99 -20.15 1.15
C PHE A 31 -3.99 -19.03 1.39
N MET A 32 -5.28 -19.39 1.44
CA MET A 32 -6.40 -18.44 1.46
C MET A 32 -6.35 -17.42 2.61
N GLY A 33 -5.82 -17.78 3.78
CA GLY A 33 -5.69 -16.90 4.95
C GLY A 33 -4.78 -15.70 4.65
N ALA A 34 -3.50 -15.98 4.39
CA ALA A 34 -2.53 -14.98 3.98
C ALA A 34 -2.98 -14.21 2.73
N ASP A 35 -3.49 -14.92 1.72
CA ASP A 35 -3.82 -14.32 0.43
C ASP A 35 -5.00 -13.35 0.53
N ARG A 36 -5.96 -13.62 1.42
CA ARG A 36 -7.05 -12.69 1.72
C ARG A 36 -6.52 -11.40 2.37
N CYS A 37 -5.64 -11.52 3.36
CA CYS A 37 -5.03 -10.37 4.01
C CYS A 37 -4.25 -9.50 3.01
N CYS A 38 -3.47 -10.13 2.12
CA CYS A 38 -2.74 -9.43 1.07
C CYS A 38 -3.67 -8.75 0.07
N ARG A 39 -4.76 -9.41 -0.34
CA ARG A 39 -5.77 -8.81 -1.23
C ARG A 39 -6.38 -7.55 -0.61
N GLU A 40 -6.76 -7.63 0.66
CA GLU A 40 -7.36 -6.50 1.37
C GLU A 40 -6.36 -5.33 1.49
N HIS A 41 -5.09 -5.63 1.77
CA HIS A 41 -4.00 -4.64 1.81
C HIS A 41 -3.72 -3.98 0.45
N ASP A 42 -3.67 -4.77 -0.63
CA ASP A 42 -3.47 -4.29 -2.01
C ASP A 42 -4.56 -3.29 -2.45
N HIS A 43 -5.75 -3.37 -1.84
CA HIS A 43 -6.88 -2.47 -2.11
C HIS A 43 -6.97 -1.31 -1.12
N CYS A 44 -5.88 -0.97 -0.44
CA CYS A 44 -5.80 0.23 0.37
C CYS A 44 -6.15 1.48 -0.47
N GLN A 45 -7.07 2.31 0.03
CA GLN A 45 -7.52 3.53 -0.66
C GLN A 45 -6.38 4.52 -0.91
N HIS A 46 -5.41 4.57 0.01
CA HIS A 46 -4.29 5.49 -0.05
C HIS A 46 -2.97 4.73 -0.15
N THR A 47 -2.43 4.72 -1.36
CA THR A 47 -1.11 4.16 -1.68
C THR A 47 -0.29 5.14 -2.52
N ILE A 48 1.04 5.01 -2.46
CA ILE A 48 2.00 5.70 -3.31
C ILE A 48 2.88 4.65 -3.99
N ALA A 49 2.66 4.43 -5.28
CA ALA A 49 3.42 3.45 -6.06
C ALA A 49 4.92 3.79 -6.06
N GLY A 50 5.75 2.76 -6.16
CA GLY A 50 7.21 2.93 -6.26
C GLY A 50 7.60 3.81 -7.45
N LEU A 51 8.59 4.67 -7.25
CA LEU A 51 9.09 5.65 -8.23
C LEU A 51 8.03 6.64 -8.74
N THR A 52 7.01 6.94 -7.93
CA THR A 52 5.97 7.93 -8.27
C THR A 52 5.81 8.99 -7.19
N ALA A 53 5.25 10.14 -7.58
CA ALA A 53 4.87 11.22 -6.67
C ALA A 53 3.36 11.22 -6.43
N LYS A 54 2.94 11.30 -5.17
CA LYS A 54 1.54 11.49 -4.77
C LYS A 54 1.48 12.14 -3.39
N TYR A 55 0.43 12.89 -3.09
CA TYR A 55 0.25 13.58 -1.80
C TYR A 55 1.44 14.46 -1.40
N GLY A 56 2.13 15.08 -2.38
CA GLY A 56 3.31 15.90 -2.12
C GLY A 56 4.58 15.14 -1.75
N PHE A 57 4.57 13.80 -1.80
CA PHE A 57 5.72 12.94 -1.49
C PHE A 57 6.14 12.09 -2.71
N PHE A 58 7.45 11.96 -2.94
CA PHE A 58 8.00 11.08 -3.98
C PHE A 58 8.56 9.79 -3.36
N ASN A 59 7.91 8.66 -3.65
CA ASN A 59 8.35 7.36 -3.18
C ASN A 59 9.56 6.88 -4.01
N ARG A 60 10.76 7.00 -3.45
CA ARG A 60 12.03 6.55 -4.08
C ARG A 60 12.20 5.02 -4.07
N LYS A 61 11.35 4.28 -3.35
CA LYS A 61 11.42 2.81 -3.32
C LYS A 61 10.87 2.22 -4.62
N LEU A 62 11.25 0.98 -4.91
CA LEU A 62 10.75 0.23 -6.06
C LEU A 62 9.41 -0.46 -5.79
N TYR A 63 8.93 -0.42 -4.55
CA TYR A 63 7.67 -1.00 -4.09
C TYR A 63 6.69 0.08 -3.66
N THR A 64 5.41 -0.27 -3.66
CA THR A 64 4.32 0.58 -3.16
C THR A 64 4.42 0.73 -1.65
N ILE A 65 4.19 1.94 -1.14
CA ILE A 65 3.94 2.20 0.28
C ILE A 65 2.45 2.51 0.46
N SER A 66 1.90 2.15 1.61
CA SER A 66 0.47 2.24 1.94
C SER A 66 0.25 3.09 3.19
N HIS A 67 -1.00 3.50 3.42
CA HIS A 67 -1.36 4.22 4.63
C HIS A 67 -1.16 3.37 5.88
N CYS A 68 -0.73 3.97 6.99
CA CYS A 68 -0.44 3.23 8.23
C CYS A 68 -1.65 2.44 8.76
N ASP A 69 -2.88 2.96 8.64
CA ASP A 69 -4.10 2.20 8.99
C ASP A 69 -4.27 0.91 8.17
N CYS A 70 -3.81 0.89 6.91
CA CYS A 70 -3.87 -0.32 6.07
C CYS A 70 -2.81 -1.33 6.51
N ASP A 71 -1.61 -0.86 6.82
CA ASP A 71 -0.51 -1.72 7.31
C ASP A 71 -0.83 -2.29 8.70
N GLN A 72 -1.48 -1.52 9.57
CA GLN A 72 -1.97 -2.00 10.86
C GLN A 72 -3.02 -3.10 10.68
N ARG A 73 -4.07 -2.85 9.88
CA ARG A 73 -5.10 -3.85 9.58
C ARG A 73 -4.53 -5.09 8.93
N PHE A 74 -3.52 -4.93 8.07
CA PHE A 74 -2.82 -6.05 7.45
C PHE A 74 -2.07 -6.89 8.49
N ARG A 75 -1.35 -6.25 9.42
CA ARG A 75 -0.71 -6.93 10.55
C ARG A 75 -1.71 -7.70 11.39
N GLU A 76 -2.82 -7.07 11.76
CA GLU A 76 -3.89 -7.70 12.56
C GLU A 76 -4.51 -8.89 11.83
N CYS A 77 -4.79 -8.76 10.53
CA CYS A 77 -5.31 -9.85 9.69
C CYS A 77 -4.37 -11.05 9.65
N LEU A 78 -3.07 -10.81 9.40
CA LEU A 78 -2.08 -11.89 9.35
C LEU A 78 -1.91 -12.60 10.70
N HIS A 79 -1.93 -11.84 11.80
CA HIS A 79 -1.91 -12.42 13.14
C HIS A 79 -3.17 -13.24 13.44
N ALA A 80 -4.34 -12.77 13.02
CA ALA A 80 -5.60 -13.48 13.21
C ALA A 80 -5.69 -14.77 12.37
N ALA A 81 -5.13 -14.77 11.16
CA ALA A 81 -5.04 -15.97 10.32
C ALA A 81 -4.18 -17.07 10.96
N ASN A 82 -3.14 -16.68 11.70
CA ASN A 82 -2.33 -17.53 12.59
C ASN A 82 -1.82 -18.83 11.95
N ASP A 83 -1.40 -18.76 10.68
CA ASP A 83 -0.81 -19.88 9.95
C ASP A 83 0.64 -19.58 9.55
N THR A 84 1.39 -20.62 9.17
CA THR A 84 2.82 -20.51 8.82
C THR A 84 3.08 -19.50 7.69
N ILE A 85 2.22 -19.46 6.68
CA ILE A 85 2.40 -18.57 5.53
C ILE A 85 2.05 -17.13 5.91
N SER A 86 0.97 -16.92 6.66
CA SER A 86 0.61 -15.61 7.20
C SER A 86 1.72 -15.02 8.07
N ASN A 87 2.32 -15.84 8.93
CA ASN A 87 3.47 -15.44 9.76
C ASN A 87 4.71 -15.10 8.92
N LEU A 88 4.99 -15.89 7.88
CA LEU A 88 6.14 -15.63 6.99
C LEU A 88 5.95 -14.35 6.15
N VAL A 89 4.74 -14.13 5.63
CA VAL A 89 4.38 -12.90 4.90
C VAL A 89 4.51 -11.69 5.83
N GLY A 90 3.94 -11.77 7.03
CA GLY A 90 4.02 -10.70 8.03
C GLY A 90 5.46 -10.39 8.43
N SER A 91 6.26 -11.42 8.74
CA SER A 91 7.67 -11.22 9.09
C SER A 91 8.47 -10.63 7.92
N SER A 92 8.22 -11.10 6.70
CA SER A 92 8.87 -10.55 5.50
C SER A 92 8.57 -9.06 5.34
N PHE A 93 7.30 -8.65 5.47
CA PHE A 93 6.86 -7.26 5.28
C PHE A 93 7.35 -6.35 6.42
N PHE A 94 7.08 -6.71 7.68
CA PHE A 94 7.28 -5.84 8.83
C PHE A 94 8.67 -5.93 9.47
N ASN A 95 9.34 -7.10 9.39
CA ASN A 95 10.61 -7.31 10.11
C ASN A 95 11.83 -7.32 9.17
N VAL A 96 11.72 -7.98 8.02
CA VAL A 96 12.83 -8.13 7.06
C VAL A 96 12.92 -6.93 6.13
N LEU A 97 11.85 -6.65 5.37
CA LEU A 97 11.81 -5.53 4.43
C LEU A 97 11.60 -4.20 5.14
N LYS A 98 10.94 -4.22 6.31
CA LYS A 98 10.55 -3.03 7.09
C LYS A 98 9.92 -1.99 6.17
N VAL A 99 8.90 -2.42 5.42
CA VAL A 99 8.21 -1.55 4.47
C VAL A 99 7.61 -0.40 5.25
N PRO A 100 7.95 0.86 4.90
CA PRO A 100 7.42 1.99 5.63
C PRO A 100 5.97 2.29 5.23
N CYS A 101 5.20 2.81 6.17
CA CYS A 101 3.85 3.31 5.92
C CYS A 101 3.83 4.84 5.94
N PHE A 102 2.72 5.46 5.55
CA PHE A 102 2.56 6.91 5.63
C PHE A 102 1.22 7.35 6.23
N GLU A 103 1.23 8.55 6.79
CA GLU A 103 0.02 9.24 7.28
C GLU A 103 -0.29 10.45 6.39
N LEU A 104 -1.58 10.78 6.30
CA LEU A 104 -2.09 11.88 5.50
C LEU A 104 -2.71 12.96 6.38
N LYS A 105 -2.34 14.21 6.12
CA LYS A 105 -2.94 15.37 6.77
C LYS A 105 -3.57 16.31 5.76
N GLN A 106 -4.75 16.81 6.12
CA GLN A 106 -5.36 17.93 5.41
C GLN A 106 -4.63 19.21 5.80
N GLN A 107 -4.06 19.88 4.80
CA GLN A 107 -3.42 21.17 4.98
C GLN A 107 -4.02 22.20 4.02
N ASN A 108 -4.28 23.39 4.54
CA ASN A 108 -4.67 24.53 3.74
C ASN A 108 -3.42 25.13 3.11
N GLN A 109 -3.29 24.99 1.80
CA GLN A 109 -2.26 25.69 1.04
C GLN A 109 -2.86 26.97 0.46
N CYS A 110 -2.20 28.10 0.71
CA CYS A 110 -2.47 29.33 -0.03
C CYS A 110 -1.97 29.11 -1.45
N THR A 111 -2.88 28.82 -2.39
CA THR A 111 -2.50 28.29 -3.69
C THR A 111 -2.38 29.35 -4.76
N LEU A 112 -3.14 30.46 -4.70
CA LEU A 112 -3.03 31.55 -5.69
C LEU A 112 -3.39 32.92 -5.09
N ARG A 113 -2.57 33.93 -5.42
CA ARG A 113 -2.88 35.36 -5.30
C ARG A 113 -3.41 35.85 -6.65
N HIS A 114 -4.68 36.25 -6.71
CA HIS A 114 -5.26 36.96 -7.86
C HIS A 114 -5.61 38.40 -7.48
N SER A 115 -5.98 39.22 -8.46
CA SER A 115 -6.41 40.62 -8.22
C SER A 115 -7.64 40.73 -7.30
N TRP A 116 -8.41 39.65 -7.14
CA TRP A 116 -9.62 39.58 -6.33
C TRP A 116 -9.42 38.89 -4.95
N GLY A 117 -8.17 38.60 -4.56
CA GLY A 117 -7.85 38.06 -3.22
C GLY A 117 -7.01 36.77 -3.23
N ILE A 118 -6.82 36.20 -2.03
CA ILE A 118 -6.09 34.94 -1.80
C ILE A 118 -7.12 33.82 -1.58
N HIS A 119 -7.02 32.75 -2.35
CA HIS A 119 -7.79 31.53 -2.10
C HIS A 119 -6.90 30.46 -1.45
N ALA A 120 -7.39 29.90 -0.34
CA ALA A 120 -6.82 28.70 0.26
C ALA A 120 -7.47 27.47 -0.38
N ALA A 121 -6.66 26.48 -0.77
CA ALA A 121 -7.13 25.18 -1.21
C ALA A 121 -6.67 24.14 -0.19
N THR A 122 -7.59 23.33 0.31
CA THR A 122 -7.27 22.19 1.16
C THR A 122 -6.70 21.07 0.29
N LYS A 123 -5.51 20.57 0.66
CA LYS A 123 -4.87 19.43 0.01
C LYS A 123 -4.56 18.35 1.04
N LEU A 124 -4.61 17.11 0.59
CA LEU A 124 -4.13 15.96 1.33
C LEU A 124 -2.64 15.77 1.07
N LEU A 125 -1.82 15.88 2.10
CA LEU A 125 -0.37 15.80 2.01
C LEU A 125 0.15 14.72 2.96
N THR A 126 1.21 14.04 2.55
CA THR A 126 1.94 13.12 3.41
C THR A 126 2.55 13.90 4.58
N GLU A 127 2.16 13.54 5.81
CA GLU A 127 2.70 14.16 7.02
C GLU A 127 3.89 13.39 7.58
N LYS A 128 3.83 12.05 7.53
CA LYS A 128 4.84 11.17 8.11
C LYS A 128 5.04 9.94 7.23
N VAL A 129 6.28 9.46 7.20
CA VAL A 129 6.64 8.16 6.64
C VAL A 129 7.52 7.47 7.68
N GLU A 130 7.14 6.27 8.10
CA GLU A 130 7.78 5.51 9.19
C GLU A 130 8.29 4.17 8.71
#